data_AF-E7NAC6-F1
#
_entry.id   AF-E7NAC6-F1
#
_cell.length_a   1.000
_cell.length_b   1.000
_cell.length_c   1.000
_cell.angle_alpha   90.00
_cell.angle_beta   90.00
_cell.angle_gamma   90.00
#
_symmetry.space_group_name_H-M   'P 1'
#
loop_
_entity.id
_entity.type
_entity.pdbx_description
1 polymer ?
#
loop_
_entity_poly.entity_id
_entity_poly.type
_entity_poly.pdbx_seq_one_letter_code
_entity_poly.pdbx_strand_id
1 'polypeptide(L)'
;MGENVAFDGQATTTGLPAVHHLPDKGTTDNPLRVGLIGLGSMGRHHARVIRATEGMDLVAVADPGGDRFGVAGELAVLPDVHALIDAGLDAAMVAVPTVYHEEVALALAEAGVHTMVEKPIAHDAAAGRRVAAA
;
A
#
# COMPACT_ATOMS: atom_id res chain seq x y z
N MET A 1 29.08 26.11 12.85
CA MET A 1 29.29 24.81 13.51
C MET A 1 27.98 24.47 14.18
N GLY A 2 27.11 23.73 13.49
CA GLY A 2 25.82 23.29 14.03
C GLY A 2 25.98 21.87 14.52
N GLU A 3 25.69 21.64 15.79
CA GLU A 3 25.81 20.35 16.44
C GLU A 3 24.71 19.40 15.93
N ASN A 4 25.11 18.20 15.52
CA ASN A 4 24.18 17.13 15.20
C ASN A 4 23.61 16.60 16.51
N VAL A 5 22.31 16.79 16.72
CA VAL A 5 21.57 16.13 17.79
C VAL A 5 21.42 14.66 17.40
N ALA A 6 22.13 13.78 18.08
CA ALA A 6 21.93 12.34 17.96
C ALA A 6 20.56 11.98 18.54
N PHE A 7 19.69 11.40 17.71
CA PHE A 7 18.50 10.71 18.20
C PHE A 7 18.94 9.37 18.77
N ASP A 8 18.95 9.25 20.10
CA ASP A 8 19.23 8.01 20.79
C ASP A 8 17.98 7.10 20.65
N GLY A 9 18.00 6.27 19.61
CA GLY A 9 16.91 5.39 19.23
C GLY A 9 16.73 4.24 20.23
N GLN A 10 16.20 4.52 21.41
CA GLN A 10 15.65 3.48 22.28
C GLN A 10 14.21 3.18 21.82
N ALA A 11 14.09 2.22 20.91
CA ALA A 11 12.81 1.58 20.62
C ALA A 11 12.36 0.83 21.88
N THR A 12 11.34 1.35 22.57
CA THR A 12 10.66 0.66 23.65
C THR A 12 9.90 -0.52 23.07
N THR A 13 10.46 -1.73 23.18
CA THR A 13 9.84 -2.98 22.73
C THR A 13 8.73 -3.40 23.71
N THR A 14 7.67 -2.61 23.83
CA THR A 14 6.47 -3.02 24.56
C THR A 14 5.35 -3.28 23.56
N GLY A 15 5.13 -4.57 23.25
CA GLY A 15 3.86 -5.08 22.73
C GLY A 15 3.40 -4.55 21.37
N LEU A 16 4.30 -4.49 20.37
CA LEU A 16 3.82 -4.41 18.98
C LEU A 16 3.03 -5.71 18.68
N PRO A 17 1.86 -5.63 18.02
CA PRO A 17 1.17 -6.83 17.55
C PRO A 17 2.13 -7.68 16.71
N ALA A 18 1.88 -8.99 16.64
CA ALA A 18 2.69 -9.90 15.83
C ALA A 18 2.83 -9.31 14.42
N VAL A 19 4.02 -8.83 14.08
CA VAL A 19 4.29 -8.32 12.74
C VAL A 19 4.00 -9.45 11.77
N HIS A 20 3.08 -9.24 10.84
CA HIS A 20 2.83 -10.20 9.79
C HIS A 20 4.11 -10.31 8.95
N HIS A 21 4.88 -11.37 9.14
CA HIS A 21 6.13 -11.58 8.44
C HIS A 21 5.84 -12.48 7.25
N LEU A 22 6.23 -12.05 6.05
CA LEU A 22 6.19 -12.84 4.83
C LEU A 22 7.59 -13.40 4.54
N PRO A 23 8.03 -14.50 5.18
CA PRO A 23 9.33 -15.08 4.89
C PRO A 23 9.40 -15.49 3.41
N ASP A 24 10.59 -15.33 2.83
CA ASP A 24 10.93 -15.78 1.47
C ASP A 24 10.16 -15.12 0.31
N LYS A 25 9.46 -14.00 0.57
CA LYS A 25 8.81 -13.16 -0.45
C LYS A 25 9.69 -11.96 -0.84
N GLY A 26 9.40 -11.38 -2.00
CA GLY A 26 10.11 -10.19 -2.49
C GLY A 26 11.38 -10.50 -3.29
N THR A 27 11.52 -11.74 -3.75
CA THR A 27 12.63 -12.22 -4.60
C THR A 27 12.10 -12.46 -6.02
N THR A 28 13.00 -12.61 -7.00
CA THR A 28 12.61 -12.91 -8.40
C THR A 28 11.81 -14.21 -8.53
N ASP A 29 12.14 -15.21 -7.72
CA ASP A 29 11.55 -16.55 -7.80
C ASP A 29 10.27 -16.67 -6.94
N ASN A 30 10.03 -15.71 -6.04
CA ASN A 30 8.81 -15.62 -5.22
C ASN A 30 8.44 -14.15 -4.98
N PRO A 31 7.92 -13.46 -6.00
CA PRO A 31 7.64 -12.04 -5.90
C PRO A 31 6.50 -11.74 -4.93
N LEU A 32 6.51 -10.53 -4.37
CA LEU A 32 5.37 -9.96 -3.66
C LEU A 32 4.25 -9.69 -4.66
N ARG A 33 3.07 -10.24 -4.38
CA ARG A 33 1.85 -9.97 -5.14
C ARG A 33 1.27 -8.63 -4.68
N VAL A 34 1.48 -7.59 -5.46
CA VAL A 34 1.09 -6.22 -5.14
C VAL A 34 -0.22 -5.87 -5.82
N GLY A 35 -1.18 -5.33 -5.07
CA GLY A 35 -2.35 -4.65 -5.60
C GLY A 35 -2.16 -3.13 -5.62
N LEU A 36 -2.84 -2.44 -6.54
CA LEU A 36 -2.85 -0.99 -6.62
C LEU A 36 -4.30 -0.46 -6.63
N ILE A 37 -4.63 0.44 -5.72
CA ILE A 37 -5.93 1.12 -5.72
C ILE A 37 -5.77 2.62 -6.00
N GLY A 38 -6.52 3.11 -6.98
CA GLY A 38 -6.41 4.46 -7.55
C GLY A 38 -5.50 4.49 -8.78
N LEU A 39 -6.07 4.79 -9.95
CA LEU A 39 -5.40 4.82 -11.26
C LEU A 39 -5.25 6.25 -11.83
N GLY A 40 -5.35 7.24 -10.95
CA GLY A 40 -4.97 8.63 -11.20
C GLY A 40 -3.47 8.82 -11.43
N SER A 41 -2.99 10.06 -11.45
CA SER A 41 -1.60 10.37 -11.83
C SER A 41 -0.54 9.61 -11.02
N MET A 42 -0.68 9.56 -9.70
CA MET A 42 0.26 8.83 -8.84
C MET A 42 0.12 7.31 -8.98
N GLY A 43 -1.11 6.81 -9.10
CA GLY A 43 -1.37 5.40 -9.38
C GLY A 43 -0.62 4.89 -10.62
N ARG A 44 -0.66 5.66 -11.72
CA ARG A 44 0.10 5.33 -12.94
C ARG A 44 1.61 5.29 -12.72
N HIS A 45 2.12 6.24 -11.93
CA HIS A 45 3.54 6.27 -11.61
C HIS A 45 3.95 5.03 -10.80
N HIS A 46 3.15 4.68 -9.79
CA HIS A 46 3.38 3.51 -8.95
C HIS A 46 3.25 2.21 -9.74
N ALA A 47 2.25 2.06 -10.60
CA ALA A 47 2.13 0.88 -11.46
C ALA A 47 3.41 0.64 -12.30
N ARG A 48 3.96 1.70 -12.89
CA ARG A 48 5.22 1.61 -13.65
C ARG A 48 6.41 1.24 -12.76
N VAL A 49 6.49 1.80 -11.55
CA VAL A 49 7.59 1.49 -10.61
C VAL A 49 7.47 0.05 -10.11
N ILE A 50 6.29 -0.39 -9.70
CA ILE A 50 6.03 -1.76 -9.24
C ILE A 50 6.44 -2.76 -10.32
N ARG A 51 5.97 -2.57 -11.57
CA ARG A 51 6.34 -3.45 -12.70
C ARG A 51 7.83 -3.45 -13.04
N ALA A 52 8.56 -2.40 -12.69
CA ALA A 52 10.00 -2.28 -12.92
C ALA A 52 10.85 -2.72 -11.72
N THR A 53 10.23 -3.10 -10.60
CA THR A 53 10.93 -3.49 -9.38
C THR A 53 11.03 -5.01 -9.33
N GLU A 54 12.26 -5.52 -9.29
CA GLU A 54 12.49 -6.96 -9.10
C GLU A 54 11.88 -7.44 -7.79
N GLY A 55 11.30 -8.64 -7.81
CA GLY A 55 10.64 -9.22 -6.64
C GLY A 55 9.25 -8.65 -6.34
N MET A 56 8.67 -7.85 -7.25
CA MET A 56 7.28 -7.42 -7.18
C MET A 56 6.51 -7.82 -8.43
N ASP A 57 5.26 -8.21 -8.25
CA ASP A 57 4.33 -8.50 -9.33
C ASP A 57 3.02 -7.71 -9.10
N LEU A 58 2.61 -6.92 -10.09
CA LEU A 58 1.35 -6.19 -10.01
C LEU A 58 0.23 -7.14 -10.45
N VAL A 59 -0.53 -7.66 -9.49
CA VAL A 59 -1.51 -8.74 -9.73
C VAL A 59 -2.95 -8.27 -9.90
N ALA A 60 -3.27 -7.07 -9.41
CA ALA A 60 -4.62 -6.52 -9.48
C ALA A 60 -4.59 -5.00 -9.36
N VAL A 61 -5.54 -4.34 -10.01
CA VAL A 61 -5.76 -2.90 -9.87
C VAL A 61 -7.22 -2.60 -9.57
N ALA A 62 -7.49 -1.53 -8.81
CA ALA A 62 -8.84 -1.09 -8.48
C ALA A 62 -9.01 0.42 -8.71
N ASP A 63 -10.09 0.81 -9.37
CA ASP A 63 -10.54 2.21 -9.48
C ASP A 63 -12.02 2.24 -9.87
N PRO A 64 -12.90 2.91 -9.09
CA PRO A 64 -14.32 3.00 -9.44
C PRO A 64 -14.58 3.79 -10.73
N GLY A 65 -13.62 4.61 -11.17
CA GLY A 65 -13.63 5.32 -12.44
C GLY A 65 -13.12 4.52 -13.63
N GLY A 66 -12.73 3.25 -13.42
CA GLY A 66 -12.14 2.36 -14.42
C GLY A 66 -10.71 2.75 -14.81
N ASP A 67 -10.16 2.07 -15.81
CA ASP A 67 -8.80 2.32 -16.30
C ASP A 67 -8.77 3.16 -17.58
N ARG A 68 -8.93 4.47 -17.41
CA ARG A 68 -8.95 5.42 -18.54
C ARG A 68 -7.60 5.58 -19.25
N PHE A 69 -6.52 5.09 -18.64
CA PHE A 69 -5.15 5.34 -19.10
C PHE A 69 -4.40 4.06 -19.49
N GLY A 70 -5.04 2.88 -19.46
CA GLY A 70 -4.44 1.61 -19.84
C GLY A 70 -3.36 1.12 -18.86
N VAL A 71 -3.48 1.44 -17.58
CA VAL A 71 -2.57 1.03 -16.51
C VAL A 71 -2.62 -0.48 -16.23
N ALA A 72 -3.81 -1.06 -16.34
CA ALA A 72 -4.09 -2.45 -16.00
C ALA A 72 -3.39 -3.42 -16.96
N GLY A 73 -3.29 -3.05 -18.24
CA GLY A 73 -2.89 -3.98 -19.29
C GLY A 73 -3.89 -5.12 -19.40
N GLU A 74 -3.46 -6.35 -19.14
CA GLU A 74 -4.31 -7.55 -19.14
C GLU A 74 -4.99 -7.82 -17.79
N LEU A 75 -4.66 -7.06 -16.74
CA LEU A 75 -5.22 -7.24 -15.41
C LEU A 75 -6.70 -6.82 -15.36
N ALA A 76 -7.47 -7.48 -14.51
CA ALA A 76 -8.81 -7.03 -14.18
C ALA A 76 -8.74 -5.66 -13.46
N VAL A 77 -9.66 -4.77 -13.83
CA VAL A 77 -9.91 -3.52 -13.10
C VAL A 77 -11.06 -3.73 -12.15
N LEU A 78 -10.74 -3.74 -10.87
CA LEU A 78 -11.68 -4.01 -9.79
C LEU A 78 -12.38 -2.72 -9.34
N PRO A 79 -13.61 -2.80 -8.81
CA PRO A 79 -14.40 -1.61 -8.49
C PRO A 79 -13.94 -0.88 -7.22
N ASP A 80 -13.38 -1.61 -6.24
CA ASP A 80 -13.12 -1.09 -4.89
C ASP A 80 -12.04 -1.91 -4.14
N VAL A 81 -11.79 -1.52 -2.89
CA VAL A 81 -10.79 -2.14 -2.01
C VAL A 81 -11.15 -3.56 -1.60
N HIS A 82 -12.43 -3.90 -1.46
CA HIS A 82 -12.85 -5.24 -1.03
C HIS A 82 -12.64 -6.24 -2.16
N ALA A 83 -13.04 -5.89 -3.38
CA ALA A 83 -12.73 -6.70 -4.55
C ALA A 83 -11.21 -6.85 -4.74
N LEU A 84 -10.44 -5.79 -4.45
CA LEU A 84 -8.97 -5.87 -4.45
C LEU A 84 -8.48 -6.92 -3.44
N ILE A 85 -8.89 -6.82 -2.17
CA ILE A 85 -8.56 -7.78 -1.10
C ILE A 85 -8.89 -9.23 -1.52
N ASP A 86 -10.07 -9.45 -2.11
CA ASP A 86 -10.53 -10.77 -2.56
C ASP A 86 -9.66 -11.37 -3.69
N ALA A 87 -8.93 -10.54 -4.44
CA ALA A 87 -7.96 -11.01 -5.43
C ALA A 87 -6.72 -11.68 -4.79
N GLY A 88 -6.58 -11.57 -3.46
CA GLY A 88 -5.52 -12.16 -2.65
C GLY A 88 -4.17 -11.56 -2.96
N LEU A 89 -3.79 -10.50 -2.27
CA LEU A 89 -2.52 -9.79 -2.43
C LEU A 89 -1.69 -9.87 -1.16
N ASP A 90 -0.36 -9.81 -1.31
CA ASP A 90 0.58 -9.73 -0.19
C ASP A 90 0.67 -8.28 0.33
N ALA A 91 0.63 -7.30 -0.59
CA ALA A 91 0.76 -5.89 -0.28
C ALA A 91 -0.07 -5.00 -1.21
N ALA A 92 -0.44 -3.80 -0.75
CA ALA A 92 -1.21 -2.82 -1.50
C ALA A 92 -0.53 -1.44 -1.55
N MET A 93 -0.56 -0.82 -2.72
CA MET A 93 -0.28 0.60 -2.91
C MET A 93 -1.59 1.39 -2.98
N VAL A 94 -1.79 2.32 -2.05
CA VAL A 94 -2.98 3.17 -1.97
C VAL A 94 -2.66 4.54 -2.56
N ALA A 95 -3.21 4.82 -3.75
CA ALA A 95 -3.02 6.06 -4.51
C ALA A 95 -4.36 6.73 -4.88
N VAL A 96 -5.35 6.62 -3.99
CA VAL A 96 -6.68 7.23 -4.10
C VAL A 96 -6.64 8.71 -3.65
N PRO A 97 -7.71 9.51 -3.86
CA PRO A 97 -7.79 10.83 -3.23
C PRO A 97 -7.67 10.74 -1.70
N THR A 98 -6.94 11.68 -1.08
CA THR A 98 -6.58 11.66 0.36
C THR A 98 -7.75 11.45 1.31
N VAL A 99 -8.96 11.93 0.96
CA VAL A 99 -10.17 11.73 1.78
C VAL A 99 -10.52 10.25 1.99
N TYR A 100 -10.08 9.36 1.09
CA TYR A 100 -10.32 7.92 1.16
C TYR A 100 -9.14 7.11 1.70
N HIS A 101 -7.99 7.74 1.99
CA HIS A 101 -6.81 7.01 2.47
C HIS A 101 -7.09 6.22 3.74
N GLU A 102 -7.81 6.83 4.69
CA GLU A 102 -8.11 6.19 5.97
C GLU A 102 -8.98 4.93 5.78
N GLU A 103 -10.11 5.07 5.10
CA GLU A 103 -11.04 3.95 4.87
C GLU A 103 -10.36 2.78 4.17
N VAL A 104 -9.62 3.07 3.09
CA VAL A 104 -8.94 2.04 2.31
C VAL A 104 -7.81 1.39 3.10
N ALA A 105 -6.99 2.16 3.82
CA ALA A 105 -5.88 1.63 4.58
C ALA A 105 -6.35 0.75 5.76
N LEU A 106 -7.42 1.15 6.46
CA LEU A 106 -7.98 0.35 7.55
C LEU A 106 -8.56 -0.97 7.04
N ALA A 107 -9.26 -0.97 5.90
CA ALA A 107 -9.79 -2.20 5.30
C ALA A 107 -8.67 -3.18 4.92
N LEU A 108 -7.57 -2.68 4.35
CA LEU A 108 -6.41 -3.50 4.00
C LEU A 108 -5.68 -4.04 5.24
N ALA A 109 -5.52 -3.21 6.28
CA ALA A 109 -4.90 -3.61 7.54
C ALA A 109 -5.73 -4.68 8.26
N GLU A 110 -7.05 -4.53 8.31
CA GLU A 110 -7.97 -5.54 8.88
C GLU A 110 -7.88 -6.88 8.12
N ALA A 111 -7.66 -6.83 6.81
CA ALA A 111 -7.43 -8.01 5.97
C ALA A 111 -6.01 -8.60 6.08
N GLY A 112 -5.11 -8.02 6.86
CA GLY A 112 -3.72 -8.45 7.01
C GLY A 112 -2.83 -8.15 5.80
N VAL A 113 -3.23 -7.22 4.93
CA VAL A 113 -2.48 -6.83 3.74
C VAL A 113 -1.49 -5.72 4.08
N HIS A 114 -0.21 -5.92 3.73
CA HIS A 114 0.81 -4.89 3.94
C HIS A 114 0.51 -3.65 3.09
N THR A 115 0.44 -2.48 3.71
CA THR A 115 -0.10 -1.29 3.02
C THR A 115 0.89 -0.14 2.96
N MET A 116 1.10 0.37 1.75
CA MET A 116 1.79 1.65 1.50
C MET A 116 0.75 2.68 1.07
N VAL A 117 0.68 3.81 1.79
CA VAL A 117 -0.27 4.89 1.50
C VAL A 117 0.47 6.09 0.93
N GLU A 118 -0.01 6.62 -0.19
CA GLU A 118 0.49 7.89 -0.72
C GLU A 118 0.40 9.01 0.31
N LYS A 119 1.27 10.02 0.16
CA LYS A 119 1.24 11.17 1.05
C LYS A 119 0.08 12.11 0.70
N PRO A 120 -0.51 12.78 1.70
CA PRO A 120 -0.35 12.55 3.13
C PRO A 120 -1.10 11.28 3.58
N ILE A 121 -0.67 10.64 4.68
CA ILE A 121 -1.23 9.37 5.16
C ILE A 121 -2.76 9.39 5.36
N ALA A 122 -3.35 10.54 5.70
CA ALA A 122 -4.78 10.75 5.82
C ALA A 122 -5.13 12.24 5.67
N HIS A 123 -6.42 12.56 5.69
CA HIS A 123 -6.93 13.94 5.56
C HIS A 123 -6.64 14.83 6.77
N ASP A 124 -6.40 14.24 7.95
CA ASP A 124 -5.95 14.95 9.15
C ASP A 124 -5.05 14.07 10.03
N ALA A 125 -4.52 14.66 11.11
CA ALA A 125 -3.62 13.97 12.03
C ALA A 125 -4.32 12.93 12.92
N ALA A 126 -5.62 13.07 13.21
CA ALA A 126 -6.36 12.10 14.01
C ALA A 126 -6.62 10.81 13.21
N ALA A 127 -7.03 10.96 11.95
CA ALA A 127 -7.13 9.89 10.97
C ALA A 127 -5.77 9.21 10.74
N GLY A 128 -4.70 9.98 10.58
CA GLY A 128 -3.36 9.42 10.40
C GLY A 128 -2.90 8.56 11.58
N ARG A 129 -3.24 8.95 12.83
CA ARG A 129 -2.97 8.13 14.02
C ARG A 129 -3.77 6.83 14.04
N ARG A 130 -5.01 6.83 13.54
CA ARG A 130 -5.81 5.60 13.44
C ARG A 130 -5.22 4.64 12.41
N VAL A 131 -4.83 5.15 11.24
CA VAL A 131 -4.16 4.35 10.20
C VAL A 131 -2.85 3.75 10.72
N ALA A 132 -2.03 4.53 11.43
CA ALA A 132 -0.76 4.04 11.96
C ALA A 132 -0.88 3.03 13.12
N ALA A 133 -2.05 2.95 13.77
CA ALA A 133 -2.31 2.05 14.89
C ALA A 133 -3.03 0.76 14.48
N ALA A 134 -3.45 0.66 13.22
CA ALA A 134 -4.06 -0.54 12.64
C ALA A 134 -2.97 -1.57 12.32
#